data_AF-A0A3N5PTJ7-F1
#
_entry.id   AF-A0A3N5PTJ7-F1
#
_cell.length_a   1.000
_cell.length_b   1.000
_cell.length_c   1.000
_cell.angle_alpha   90.00
_cell.angle_beta   90.00
_cell.angle_gamma   90.00
#
_symmetry.space_group_name_H-M   'P 1'
#
loop_
_entity.id
_entity.type
_entity.pdbx_description
1 polymer ?
#
loop_
_entity_poly.entity_id
_entity_poly.type
_entity_poly.pdbx_seq_one_letter_code
_entity_poly.pdbx_strand_id
1 'polypeptide(L)'
;MRFCLLVALTLLLGNCSGQGVASQDPNAPVKILISQMYVTVKNESGLALNDVEIAIIPIGRTTVFNKFLGRIENAESRNVMLGDFIGRDGTPFNLRAIKPRSVEVKGKDVKGQEHTAEVPWQ
;
A
#
# COMPACT_ATOMS: atom_id res chain seq x y z
N MET A 1 57.93 -23.79 -6.81
CA MET A 1 58.15 -22.43 -7.32
C MET A 1 56.80 -21.77 -7.55
N ARG A 2 56.72 -20.48 -7.25
CA ARG A 2 55.54 -19.59 -7.25
C ARG A 2 54.72 -19.65 -8.55
N PHE A 3 53.39 -19.63 -8.42
CA PHE A 3 52.59 -18.54 -8.98
C PHE A 3 51.21 -18.46 -8.31
N CYS A 4 50.92 -17.31 -7.70
CA CYS A 4 49.59 -16.91 -7.26
C CYS A 4 48.68 -16.81 -8.47
N LEU A 5 47.45 -17.33 -8.37
CA LEU A 5 46.36 -16.84 -9.21
C LEU A 5 45.17 -16.45 -8.33
N LEU A 6 44.91 -15.15 -8.40
CA LEU A 6 43.87 -14.35 -7.79
C LEU A 6 42.48 -14.63 -8.42
N VAL A 7 41.43 -14.53 -7.59
CA VAL A 7 40.12 -13.89 -7.91
C VAL A 7 39.19 -14.70 -8.85
N ALA A 8 37.87 -14.85 -8.65
CA ALA A 8 36.86 -14.09 -7.92
C ALA A 8 35.79 -15.03 -7.31
N LEU A 9 35.42 -14.76 -6.06
CA LEU A 9 34.20 -15.24 -5.45
C LEU A 9 33.04 -14.35 -5.94
N THR A 10 32.30 -14.81 -6.96
CA THR A 10 31.08 -14.14 -7.41
C THR A 10 29.96 -14.40 -6.39
N LEU A 11 29.75 -13.42 -5.51
CA LEU A 11 28.55 -13.30 -4.69
C LEU A 11 27.34 -13.17 -5.62
N LEU A 12 26.61 -14.27 -5.78
CA LEU A 12 25.25 -14.27 -6.33
C LEU A 12 24.38 -13.50 -5.32
N LEU A 13 24.23 -12.20 -5.55
CA LEU A 13 23.22 -11.40 -4.86
C LEU A 13 21.87 -11.99 -5.22
N GLY A 14 21.20 -12.55 -4.20
CA GLY A 14 19.85 -13.06 -4.30
C GLY A 14 18.95 -12.01 -4.91
N ASN A 15 18.43 -12.33 -6.08
CA ASN A 15 17.35 -11.61 -6.71
C ASN A 15 16.12 -11.79 -5.82
N CYS A 16 15.96 -10.90 -4.83
CA CYS A 16 14.70 -10.76 -4.12
C CYS A 16 13.65 -10.48 -5.17
N SER A 17 12.79 -11.46 -5.38
CA SER A 17 11.57 -11.39 -6.17
C SER A 17 10.66 -10.33 -5.56
N GLY A 18 10.91 -9.05 -5.88
CA GLY A 18 9.96 -8.00 -5.63
C GLY A 18 8.78 -8.21 -6.56
N GLN A 19 7.69 -8.73 -6.01
CA GLN A 19 6.36 -8.61 -6.62
C GLN A 19 6.19 -7.17 -7.10
N GLY A 20 5.78 -7.03 -8.36
CA GLY A 20 5.76 -5.77 -9.09
C GLY A 20 5.21 -4.64 -8.23
N VAL A 21 6.00 -3.60 -8.02
CA VAL A 21 5.47 -2.33 -7.54
C VAL A 21 4.58 -1.79 -8.65
N ALA A 22 3.27 -1.83 -8.44
CA ALA A 22 2.35 -1.00 -9.20
C ALA A 22 2.90 0.43 -9.16
N SER A 23 3.20 1.01 -10.32
CA SER A 23 3.88 2.29 -10.41
C SER A 23 2.94 3.39 -9.93
N GLN A 24 3.08 3.76 -8.67
CA GLN A 24 2.50 4.96 -8.11
C GLN A 24 3.41 6.15 -8.47
N ASP A 25 2.83 7.32 -8.78
CA ASP A 25 3.59 8.56 -9.01
C ASP A 25 4.57 8.79 -7.84
N PRO A 26 5.89 8.89 -8.10
CA PRO A 26 6.92 9.18 -7.10
C PRO A 26 6.67 10.47 -6.29
N ASN A 27 5.84 11.39 -6.79
CA ASN A 27 5.49 12.63 -6.09
C ASN A 27 4.06 12.63 -5.53
N ALA A 28 3.36 11.49 -5.56
CA ALA A 28 2.00 11.41 -4.99
C ALA A 28 2.00 11.79 -3.49
N PRO A 29 1.07 12.65 -3.03
CA PRO A 29 1.01 13.14 -1.66
C PRO A 29 0.61 12.08 -0.63
N VAL A 30 0.06 10.94 -1.08
CA VAL A 30 -0.26 9.78 -0.24
C VAL A 30 0.31 8.56 -0.92
N LYS A 31 1.16 7.80 -0.25
CA LYS A 31 1.73 6.54 -0.76
C LYS A 31 0.97 5.34 -0.25
N ILE A 32 0.77 4.35 -1.12
CA ILE A 32 0.11 3.09 -0.81
C ILE A 32 1.09 1.95 -1.11
N LEU A 33 1.37 1.11 -0.12
CA LEU A 33 2.17 -0.10 -0.29
C LEU A 33 1.31 -1.31 0.06
N ILE A 34 1.15 -2.24 -0.89
CA ILE A 34 0.34 -3.44 -0.72
C ILE A 34 1.27 -4.61 -0.39
N SER A 35 0.98 -5.31 0.70
CA SER A 35 1.64 -6.55 1.12
C SER A 35 0.61 -7.69 1.20
N GLN A 36 1.09 -8.92 1.37
CA GLN A 36 0.23 -10.10 1.52
C GLN A 36 -0.64 -10.08 2.79
N MET A 37 -0.27 -9.29 3.81
CA MET A 37 -0.94 -9.28 5.11
C MET A 37 -1.56 -7.93 5.49
N TYR A 38 -1.10 -6.84 4.90
CA TYR A 38 -1.52 -5.48 5.24
C TYR A 38 -1.38 -4.54 4.06
N VAL A 39 -2.02 -3.38 4.17
CA VAL A 39 -1.75 -2.22 3.33
C VAL A 39 -1.15 -1.11 4.19
N THR A 40 -0.07 -0.50 3.72
CA THR A 40 0.51 0.68 4.35
C THR A 40 0.03 1.93 3.63
N VAL A 41 -0.44 2.91 4.40
CA VAL A 41 -0.71 4.27 3.95
C VAL A 41 0.36 5.17 4.55
N LYS A 42 1.07 5.92 3.72
CA LYS A 42 2.02 6.95 4.18
C LYS A 42 1.59 8.32 3.66
N ASN A 43 1.59 9.30 4.54
CA ASN A 43 1.32 10.68 4.18
C ASN A 43 2.62 11.40 3.82
N GLU A 44 2.73 11.85 2.58
CA GLU A 44 3.84 12.67 2.06
C GLU A 44 3.35 14.01 1.51
N SER A 45 2.14 14.45 1.91
CA SER A 45 1.51 15.68 1.40
C SER A 45 2.14 16.97 1.95
N GLY A 46 3.03 16.86 2.94
CA GLY A 46 3.60 18.01 3.66
C GLY A 46 2.68 18.58 4.74
N LEU A 47 1.44 18.12 4.85
CA LEU A 47 0.45 18.52 5.84
C LEU A 47 -0.18 17.30 6.51
N ALA A 48 -0.85 17.49 7.64
CA ALA A 48 -1.66 16.42 8.23
C ALA A 48 -2.91 16.17 7.38
N LEU A 49 -3.29 14.91 7.23
CA LEU A 49 -4.53 14.49 6.60
C LEU A 49 -5.55 14.10 7.67
N ASN A 50 -6.77 14.58 7.53
CA ASN A 50 -7.94 14.24 8.32
C ASN A 50 -8.91 13.40 7.48
N ASP A 51 -9.85 12.77 8.16
CA ASP A 51 -10.90 11.94 7.57
C ASP A 51 -10.36 10.90 6.59
N VAL A 52 -9.20 10.32 6.92
CA VAL A 52 -8.53 9.36 6.05
C VAL A 52 -9.31 8.06 6.05
N GLU A 53 -9.72 7.62 4.87
CA GLU A 53 -10.36 6.34 4.60
C GLU A 53 -9.53 5.57 3.57
N ILE A 54 -9.33 4.28 3.82
CA ILE A 54 -8.71 3.35 2.88
C ILE A 54 -9.73 2.29 2.47
N ALA A 55 -9.76 1.95 1.19
CA ALA A 55 -10.69 0.98 0.63
C ALA A 55 -9.97 -0.01 -0.30
N ILE A 56 -10.29 -1.29 -0.17
CA ILE A 56 -9.96 -2.33 -1.14
C ILE A 56 -11.13 -2.43 -2.11
N ILE A 57 -10.85 -2.20 -3.40
CA ILE A 57 -11.85 -2.26 -4.47
C ILE A 57 -11.73 -3.63 -5.16
N PRO A 58 -12.74 -4.51 -5.09
CA PRO A 58 -12.67 -5.78 -5.80
C PRO A 58 -12.90 -5.66 -7.30
N ILE A 59 -12.64 -6.76 -8.01
CA ILE A 59 -13.06 -6.91 -9.40
C ILE A 59 -14.58 -7.18 -9.46
N GLY A 60 -15.24 -6.60 -10.47
CA GLY A 60 -16.67 -6.81 -10.71
C GLY A 60 -17.56 -5.94 -9.82
N ARG A 61 -18.80 -6.41 -9.57
CA ARG A 61 -19.81 -5.71 -8.75
C ARG A 61 -19.85 -6.18 -7.30
N THR A 62 -18.71 -6.63 -6.79
CA THR A 62 -18.57 -7.09 -5.40
C THR A 62 -18.49 -5.89 -4.46
N THR A 63 -18.87 -6.10 -3.19
CA THR A 63 -18.85 -5.04 -2.17
C THR A 63 -17.43 -4.46 -1.99
N VAL A 64 -17.34 -3.14 -1.78
CA VAL A 64 -16.08 -2.50 -1.38
C VAL A 64 -15.83 -2.76 0.09
N PHE A 65 -14.56 -2.97 0.46
CA PHE A 65 -14.16 -3.20 1.84
C PHE A 65 -13.34 -1.99 2.31
N ASN A 66 -13.75 -1.34 3.40
CA ASN A 66 -13.12 -0.10 3.84
C ASN A 66 -12.67 -0.12 5.31
N LYS A 67 -11.80 0.83 5.64
CA LYS A 67 -11.36 1.10 7.00
C LYS A 67 -11.15 2.61 7.17
N PHE A 68 -11.76 3.17 8.21
CA PHE A 68 -11.50 4.54 8.62
C PHE A 68 -10.22 4.60 9.48
N LEU A 69 -9.32 5.51 9.12
CA LEU A 69 -8.05 5.77 9.82
C LEU A 69 -8.11 7.10 10.59
N GLY A 70 -9.01 8.02 10.24
CA GLY A 70 -9.09 9.32 10.91
C GLY A 70 -7.93 10.22 10.52
N ARG A 71 -7.10 10.63 11.47
CA ARG A 71 -5.99 11.56 11.21
C ARG A 71 -4.66 10.83 11.01
N ILE A 72 -3.88 11.28 10.03
CA ILE A 72 -2.50 10.84 9.75
C ILE A 72 -1.61 12.07 9.62
N GLU A 73 -0.58 12.19 10.47
CA GLU A 73 0.36 13.30 10.44
C GLU A 73 1.28 13.25 9.22
N ASN A 74 1.92 14.37 8.88
CA ASN A 74 2.89 14.39 7.80
C ASN A 74 4.05 13.43 8.10
N ALA A 75 4.50 12.68 7.09
CA ALA A 75 5.49 11.60 7.18
C ALA A 75 5.10 10.39 8.05
N GLU A 76 3.91 10.38 8.66
CA GLU A 76 3.41 9.19 9.37
C GLU A 76 3.07 8.08 8.36
N SER A 77 3.34 6.83 8.78
CA SER A 77 2.94 5.61 8.05
C SER A 77 2.05 4.77 8.95
N ARG A 78 0.95 4.26 8.40
CA ARG A 78 0.01 3.39 9.11
C ARG A 78 -0.21 2.09 8.35
N ASN A 79 0.00 0.98 9.04
CA ASN A 79 -0.30 -0.35 8.53
C ASN A 79 -1.71 -0.76 8.92
N VAL A 80 -2.46 -1.27 7.96
CA VAL A 80 -3.85 -1.74 8.13
C VAL A 80 -3.90 -3.20 7.72
N MET A 81 -4.25 -4.09 8.64
CA MET A 81 -4.30 -5.52 8.34
C MET A 81 -5.43 -5.80 7.36
N LEU A 82 -5.25 -6.76 6.46
CA LEU A 82 -6.29 -7.08 5.46
C LEU A 82 -7.62 -7.47 6.10
N GLY A 83 -7.59 -8.15 7.25
CA GLY A 83 -8.80 -8.51 8.00
C GLY A 83 -9.50 -7.33 8.69
N ASP A 84 -8.88 -6.15 8.76
CA ASP A 84 -9.50 -4.96 9.35
C ASP A 84 -10.42 -4.22 8.38
N PHE A 85 -10.35 -4.55 7.08
CA PHE A 85 -11.22 -4.00 6.06
C PHE A 85 -12.57 -4.69 6.10
N ILE A 86 -13.63 -3.90 6.23
CA ILE A 86 -14.98 -4.39 6.47
C ILE A 86 -15.86 -4.09 5.26
N GLY A 87 -16.58 -5.10 4.79
CA GLY A 87 -17.61 -4.94 3.77
C GLY A 87 -18.87 -4.31 4.35
N ARG A 88 -19.78 -3.86 3.48
CA ARG A 88 -21.07 -3.25 3.88
C ARG A 88 -21.87 -4.06 4.91
N ASP A 89 -21.74 -5.38 4.88
CA ASP A 89 -22.44 -6.34 5.74
C ASP A 89 -21.71 -6.68 7.05
N GLY A 90 -20.56 -6.05 7.32
CA GLY A 90 -19.72 -6.36 8.47
C GLY A 90 -18.70 -7.49 8.22
N THR A 91 -18.73 -8.12 7.04
CA THR A 91 -17.81 -9.22 6.73
C THR A 91 -16.38 -8.71 6.54
N PRO A 92 -15.37 -9.30 7.23
CA PRO A 92 -13.97 -8.98 7.01
C PRO A 92 -13.49 -9.39 5.61
N PHE A 93 -12.61 -8.59 5.03
CA PHE A 93 -11.98 -8.92 3.76
C PHE A 93 -11.08 -10.17 3.89
N ASN A 94 -11.10 -11.02 2.85
CA ASN A 94 -10.27 -12.22 2.76
C ASN A 94 -9.86 -12.48 1.30
N LEU A 95 -8.55 -12.51 1.05
CA LEU A 95 -7.96 -12.74 -0.28
C LEU A 95 -8.33 -14.08 -0.93
N ARG A 96 -8.73 -15.09 -0.14
CA ARG A 96 -9.16 -16.38 -0.69
C ARG A 96 -10.57 -16.34 -1.28
N ALA A 97 -11.41 -15.44 -0.78
CA ALA A 97 -12.80 -15.31 -1.22
C ALA A 97 -12.98 -14.19 -2.25
N ILE A 98 -12.23 -13.10 -2.10
CA ILE A 98 -12.40 -11.88 -2.88
C ILE A 98 -11.13 -11.58 -3.66
N LYS A 99 -11.29 -11.34 -4.97
CA LYS A 99 -10.19 -10.88 -5.83
C LYS A 99 -10.16 -9.34 -5.89
N PRO A 100 -9.17 -8.68 -5.27
CA PRO A 100 -8.98 -7.24 -5.34
C PRO A 100 -8.56 -6.77 -6.74
N ARG A 101 -9.00 -5.56 -7.11
CA ARG A 101 -8.59 -4.80 -8.30
C ARG A 101 -7.56 -3.73 -7.95
N SER A 102 -7.83 -2.98 -6.89
CA SER A 102 -7.01 -1.85 -6.45
C SER A 102 -7.24 -1.53 -4.97
N VAL A 103 -6.37 -0.69 -4.43
CA VAL A 103 -6.58 -0.01 -3.15
C VAL A 103 -6.67 1.49 -3.42
N GLU A 104 -7.68 2.13 -2.82
CA GLU A 104 -7.91 3.57 -2.87
C GLU A 104 -7.76 4.17 -1.46
N VAL A 105 -7.13 5.34 -1.36
CA VAL A 105 -7.07 6.14 -0.14
C VAL A 105 -7.62 7.52 -0.44
N LYS A 106 -8.45 8.03 0.47
CA LYS A 106 -9.00 9.39 0.46
C LYS A 106 -8.70 10.07 1.78
N GLY A 107 -8.47 11.37 1.75
CA GLY A 107 -8.34 12.20 2.95
C GLY A 107 -8.34 13.69 2.60
N LYS A 108 -8.45 14.53 3.63
CA LYS A 108 -8.46 15.99 3.49
C LYS A 108 -7.32 16.60 4.27
N ASP A 109 -6.57 17.52 3.68
CA ASP A 109 -5.56 18.24 4.46
C ASP A 109 -6.21 19.25 5.43
N VAL A 110 -5.38 19.90 6.25
CA VAL A 110 -5.82 20.94 7.20
C VAL A 110 -6.37 22.20 6.53
N LYS A 111 -6.21 22.37 5.22
CA LYS A 111 -6.79 23.45 4.41
C LYS A 111 -8.10 23.01 3.74
N GLY A 112 -8.52 21.76 3.92
CA GLY A 112 -9.71 21.17 3.32
C GLY A 112 -9.52 20.67 1.89
N GLN A 113 -8.28 20.63 1.38
CA GLN A 113 -8.00 20.07 0.05
C GLN A 113 -8.09 18.54 0.10
N GLU A 114 -8.85 17.97 -0.84
CA GLU A 114 -8.99 16.52 -0.98
C GLU A 114 -7.78 15.91 -1.69
N HIS A 115 -7.24 14.85 -1.10
CA HIS A 115 -6.17 14.03 -1.64
C HIS A 115 -6.69 12.62 -1.87
N THR A 116 -6.57 12.12 -3.09
CA THR A 116 -6.94 10.75 -3.46
C THR A 116 -5.75 10.05 -4.10
N ALA A 117 -5.51 8.80 -3.73
CA ALA A 117 -4.54 7.93 -4.36
C ALA A 117 -5.15 6.56 -4.61
N GLU A 118 -4.91 5.99 -5.79
CA GLU A 118 -5.32 4.62 -6.12
C GLU A 118 -4.11 3.85 -6.66
N VAL A 119 -3.91 2.64 -6.16
CA VAL A 119 -2.84 1.73 -6.60
C VAL A 119 -3.46 0.39 -7.00
N PRO A 120 -3.21 -0.11 -8.23
CA PRO A 120 -3.64 -1.44 -8.65
C PRO A 120 -3.11 -2.55 -7.77
N TRP A 121 -3.93 -3.56 -7.52
CA TRP A 121 -3.52 -4.76 -6.79
C TRP A 121 -2.60 -5.65 -7.64
N GLN A 122 -1.60 -6.27 -7.01
CA GLN A 122 -0.55 -7.09 -7.64
C GLN A 122 -0.57 -8.53 -7.11
#